data_AF-A0A8T2YPB7-F1
#
_entry.id   AF-A0A8T2YPB7-F1
#
_cell.length_a   1.000
_cell.length_b   1.000
_cell.length_c   1.000
_cell.angle_alpha   90.00
_cell.angle_beta   90.00
_cell.angle_gamma   90.00
#
_symmetry.space_group_name_H-M   'P 1'
#
loop_
_entity.id
_entity.type
_entity.pdbx_description
1 polymer ?
#
loop_
_entity_poly.entity_id
_entity_poly.type
_entity_poly.pdbx_seq_one_letter_code
_entity_poly.pdbx_strand_id
1 'polypeptide(L)'
;MEKSILSMLILMVTLLSCSWSATALQHCGNCGLTPVPFPLSTGPDCGNQQYKLSICHNYIQGNAAACASAPLCCTFKSSTGLQSAYMIKVYDGGCAAYQSFVNLDVKKVGMIKKWPEPGVEIEWALPEEPICNIPVDCKDLLYSKCLPDPISLGQKRCFCDAGFKWDPINGWCQSEFNL
;
A
#
# COMPACT_ATOMS: atom_id res chain seq x y z
N MET A 1 42.49 -24.07 40.69
CA MET A 1 41.11 -24.59 40.74
C MET A 1 40.07 -23.47 40.79
N GLU A 2 40.32 -22.38 41.52
CA GLU A 2 39.41 -21.23 41.68
C GLU A 2 38.98 -20.53 40.38
N LYS A 3 39.93 -20.28 39.46
CA LYS A 3 39.64 -19.66 38.14
C LYS A 3 38.76 -20.52 37.23
N SER A 4 38.84 -21.85 37.38
CA SER A 4 38.04 -22.80 36.60
C SER A 4 36.59 -22.79 37.07
N ILE A 5 36.37 -22.73 38.39
CA ILE A 5 35.04 -22.65 38.99
C ILE A 5 34.36 -21.33 38.61
N LEU A 6 35.09 -20.22 38.65
CA LEU A 6 34.56 -18.90 38.26
C LEU A 6 34.16 -18.85 36.77
N SER A 7 34.97 -19.44 35.89
CA SER A 7 34.65 -19.55 34.45
C SER A 7 33.38 -20.37 34.21
N MET A 8 33.24 -21.50 34.91
CA MET A 8 32.05 -22.35 34.83
C MET A 8 30.79 -21.63 35.31
N LEU A 9 30.86 -20.84 36.39
CA LEU A 9 29.71 -20.07 36.87
C LEU A 9 29.28 -18.97 35.89
N ILE A 10 30.23 -18.30 35.22
CA ILE A 10 29.92 -17.27 34.21
C ILE A 10 29.25 -17.89 32.97
N LEU A 11 29.74 -19.06 32.52
CA LEU A 11 29.12 -19.83 31.43
C LEU A 11 27.70 -20.27 31.76
N MET A 12 27.44 -20.69 33.00
CA MET A 12 26.09 -21.07 33.42
C MET A 12 25.14 -19.86 33.44
N VAL A 13 25.56 -18.72 33.99
CA VAL A 13 24.72 -17.50 34.04
C VAL A 13 24.41 -16.97 32.63
N THR A 14 25.39 -16.99 31.71
CA THR A 14 25.18 -16.56 30.32
C THR A 14 24.22 -17.48 29.56
N LEU A 15 24.27 -18.79 29.79
CA LEU A 15 23.32 -19.74 29.21
C LEU A 15 21.90 -19.58 29.75
N LEU A 16 21.72 -19.24 31.04
CA LEU A 16 20.40 -18.94 31.60
C LEU A 16 19.78 -17.65 31.03
N SER A 17 20.58 -16.64 30.69
CA SER A 17 20.11 -15.38 30.09
C SER A 17 19.67 -15.48 28.61
N CYS A 18 20.02 -16.58 27.92
CA CYS A 18 19.62 -16.82 26.52
C CYS A 18 18.26 -17.53 26.39
N SER A 19 17.47 -17.60 27.45
CA SER A 19 16.06 -18.02 27.42
C SER A 19 15.19 -16.92 26.79
N TRP A 20 15.45 -16.62 25.52
CA TRP A 20 14.52 -15.89 24.66
C TRP A 20 13.27 -16.75 24.61
N SER A 21 12.27 -16.36 25.40
CA SER A 21 10.97 -17.00 25.34
C SER A 21 10.47 -16.80 23.92
N ALA A 22 10.53 -17.86 23.11
CA ALA A 22 9.80 -17.92 21.87
C ALA A 22 8.33 -17.88 22.27
N THR A 23 7.76 -16.68 22.35
CA THR A 23 6.32 -16.52 22.45
C THR A 23 5.76 -17.19 21.22
N ALA A 24 5.12 -18.34 21.43
CA ALA A 24 4.28 -18.96 20.41
C ALA A 24 3.42 -17.85 19.79
N LEU A 25 3.41 -17.77 18.46
CA LEU A 25 2.59 -16.82 17.71
C LEU A 25 1.20 -16.82 18.36
N GLN A 26 0.84 -15.75 19.07
CA GLN A 26 -0.42 -15.73 19.82
C GLN A 26 -1.53 -16.00 18.83
N HIS A 27 -2.12 -17.19 18.95
CA HIS A 27 -3.20 -17.62 18.09
C HIS A 27 -4.44 -16.86 18.56
N CYS A 28 -4.87 -15.89 17.77
CA CYS A 28 -6.08 -15.15 18.08
C CYS A 28 -7.30 -16.05 17.95
N GLY A 29 -8.31 -15.78 18.77
CA GLY A 29 -9.61 -16.43 18.62
C GLY A 29 -10.16 -16.22 17.21
N ASN A 30 -10.82 -17.24 16.66
CA ASN A 30 -11.42 -17.18 15.34
C ASN A 30 -12.58 -16.15 15.32
N CYS A 31 -12.78 -15.52 14.16
CA CYS A 31 -13.99 -14.76 13.87
C CYS A 31 -14.97 -15.72 13.17
N GLY A 32 -15.91 -16.29 13.93
CA GLY A 32 -16.74 -17.39 13.47
C GLY A 32 -15.88 -18.62 13.14
N LEU A 33 -15.94 -19.10 11.90
CA LEU A 33 -15.10 -20.22 11.42
C LEU A 33 -13.75 -19.76 10.85
N THR A 34 -13.50 -18.46 10.77
CA THR A 34 -12.32 -17.91 10.10
C THR A 34 -11.20 -17.65 11.09
N PRO A 35 -9.99 -18.22 10.90
CA PRO A 35 -8.83 -17.91 11.72
C PRO A 35 -8.38 -16.46 11.48
N VAL A 36 -8.19 -15.71 12.57
CA VAL A 36 -7.80 -14.30 12.52
C VAL A 36 -6.27 -14.19 12.58
N PRO A 37 -5.59 -13.65 11.56
CA PRO A 37 -4.15 -13.47 11.59
C PRO A 37 -3.75 -12.29 12.49
N PHE A 38 -2.69 -12.45 13.27
CA PHE A 38 -1.99 -11.33 13.89
C PHE A 38 -1.48 -10.36 12.79
N PRO A 39 -1.53 -9.03 12.97
CA PRO A 39 -1.94 -8.26 14.15
C PRO A 39 -3.42 -7.83 14.18
N LEU A 40 -4.27 -8.38 13.30
CA LEU A 40 -5.58 -7.80 12.95
C LEU A 40 -6.71 -8.13 13.95
N SER A 41 -6.42 -8.85 15.03
CA SER A 41 -7.39 -9.09 16.09
C SER A 41 -7.67 -7.82 16.89
N THR A 42 -8.94 -7.63 17.22
CA THR A 42 -9.44 -6.49 18.01
C THR A 42 -9.70 -6.87 19.47
N GLY A 43 -9.42 -8.12 19.84
CA GLY A 43 -9.55 -8.62 21.21
C GLY A 43 -8.66 -7.85 22.20
N PRO A 44 -9.03 -7.81 23.50
CA PRO A 44 -8.18 -7.23 24.53
C PRO A 44 -6.81 -7.93 24.60
N ASP A 45 -6.79 -9.25 24.34
CA ASP A 45 -5.61 -10.11 24.55
C ASP A 45 -4.96 -10.63 23.27
N CYS A 46 -5.37 -10.16 22.07
CA CYS A 46 -4.74 -10.60 20.82
C CYS A 46 -4.79 -9.54 19.72
N GLY A 47 -3.74 -9.47 18.90
CA GLY A 47 -3.52 -8.44 17.89
C GLY A 47 -2.58 -7.33 18.38
N ASN A 48 -2.18 -6.41 17.49
CA ASN A 48 -1.37 -5.27 17.91
C ASN A 48 -2.30 -4.13 18.38
N GLN A 49 -2.19 -3.77 19.66
CA GLN A 49 -3.03 -2.74 20.30
C GLN A 49 -2.91 -1.37 19.64
N GLN A 50 -1.83 -1.08 18.89
CA GLN A 50 -1.69 0.13 18.11
C GLN A 50 -2.74 0.24 16.98
N TYR A 51 -3.25 -0.88 16.46
CA TYR A 51 -4.32 -0.85 15.45
C TYR A 51 -5.65 -0.35 16.02
N LYS A 52 -5.90 -0.52 17.33
CA LYS A 52 -7.08 0.06 18.00
C LYS A 52 -7.04 1.58 18.02
N LEU A 53 -5.85 2.17 17.95
CA LEU A 53 -5.66 3.62 17.89
C LEU A 53 -5.85 4.18 16.47
N SER A 54 -5.99 3.33 15.45
CA SER A 54 -6.22 3.80 14.09
C SER A 54 -7.60 4.45 13.95
N ILE A 55 -7.66 5.55 13.21
CA ILE A 55 -8.93 6.25 12.97
C ILE A 55 -9.93 5.38 12.20
N CYS A 56 -9.44 4.48 11.34
CA CYS A 56 -10.26 3.49 10.64
C CYS A 56 -10.88 2.46 11.60
N HIS A 57 -10.18 2.06 12.66
CA HIS A 57 -10.75 1.17 13.67
C HIS A 57 -11.88 1.84 14.45
N ASN A 58 -11.72 3.12 14.80
CA ASN A 58 -12.78 3.92 15.43
C ASN A 58 -14.01 4.09 14.50
N TYR A 59 -13.80 4.26 13.20
CA TYR A 59 -14.89 4.28 12.21
C TYR A 59 -15.67 2.97 12.21
N ILE A 60 -14.96 1.87 12.04
CA ILE A 60 -15.55 0.52 11.94
C ILE A 60 -16.33 0.19 13.21
N GLN A 61 -15.85 0.57 14.39
CA GLN A 61 -16.55 0.30 15.66
C GLN A 61 -17.95 0.94 15.73
N GLY A 62 -18.15 2.10 15.10
CA GLY A 62 -19.43 2.81 15.10
C GLY A 62 -20.30 2.58 13.87
N ASN A 63 -19.70 2.16 12.76
CA ASN A 63 -20.35 2.16 11.45
C ASN A 63 -20.38 0.79 10.76
N ALA A 64 -19.52 -0.15 11.15
CA ALA A 64 -19.58 -1.49 10.58
C ALA A 64 -20.72 -2.29 11.20
N ALA A 65 -21.41 -3.06 10.36
CA ALA A 65 -22.28 -4.11 10.87
C ALA A 65 -21.45 -5.07 11.75
N ALA A 66 -22.04 -5.54 12.86
CA ALA A 66 -21.44 -6.62 13.63
C ALA A 66 -21.12 -7.78 12.67
N CYS A 67 -19.95 -8.41 12.79
CA CYS A 67 -19.58 -9.56 11.99
C CYS A 67 -20.70 -10.61 12.07
N ALA A 68 -21.54 -10.67 11.04
CA ALA A 68 -22.52 -11.72 10.88
C ALA A 68 -21.77 -12.98 10.42
N SER A 69 -22.30 -14.16 10.73
CA SER A 69 -21.84 -15.40 10.10
C SER A 69 -22.15 -15.33 8.60
N ALA A 70 -21.27 -14.69 7.85
CA ALA A 70 -21.31 -14.59 6.40
C ALA A 70 -20.21 -15.50 5.82
N PRO A 71 -20.44 -16.13 4.66
CA PRO A 71 -19.49 -17.06 4.06
C PRO A 71 -18.18 -16.43 3.57
N LEU A 72 -18.05 -15.09 3.62
CA LEU A 72 -16.85 -14.35 3.19
C LEU A 72 -16.58 -13.17 4.14
N CYS A 73 -15.41 -13.16 4.79
CA CYS A 73 -14.92 -12.04 5.58
C CYS A 73 -13.62 -11.48 4.97
N CYS A 74 -13.55 -10.15 4.91
CA CYS A 74 -12.55 -9.35 4.20
C CYS A 74 -11.10 -9.68 4.60
N THR A 75 -10.23 -9.86 3.61
CA THR A 75 -8.77 -9.83 3.77
C THR A 75 -8.24 -8.51 3.21
N PHE A 76 -7.58 -7.70 4.03
CA PHE A 76 -6.80 -6.54 3.56
C PHE A 76 -5.36 -6.98 3.27
N LYS A 77 -4.95 -6.91 2.01
CA LYS A 77 -3.54 -6.88 1.61
C LYS A 77 -3.25 -5.48 1.08
N SER A 78 -2.36 -4.76 1.76
CA SER A 78 -1.74 -3.57 1.19
C SER A 78 -0.76 -4.02 0.11
N SER A 79 -1.01 -3.63 -1.14
CA SER A 79 0.01 -3.74 -2.17
C SER A 79 0.92 -2.53 -2.08
N THR A 80 2.04 -2.70 -1.40
CA THR A 80 3.32 -2.09 -1.80
C THR A 80 3.68 -2.57 -3.22
N GLY A 81 2.89 -2.17 -4.20
CA GLY A 81 2.97 -2.62 -5.58
C GLY A 81 2.37 -1.57 -6.50
N LEU A 82 3.24 -1.07 -7.39
CA LEU A 82 3.04 -0.05 -8.42
C LEU A 82 1.75 -0.20 -9.26
N GLN A 83 1.09 -1.36 -9.24
CA GLN A 83 -0.10 -1.66 -10.05
C GLN A 83 -1.46 -1.32 -9.41
N SER A 84 -1.49 -0.84 -8.16
CA SER A 84 -2.73 -0.47 -7.46
C SER A 84 -3.07 1.02 -7.52
N ALA A 85 -2.16 1.85 -8.04
CA ALA A 85 -2.33 3.30 -8.08
C ALA A 85 -3.47 3.77 -9.00
N TYR A 86 -3.94 2.92 -9.92
CA TYR A 86 -4.87 3.31 -11.00
C TYR A 86 -6.15 2.47 -11.07
N MET A 87 -6.34 1.44 -10.23
CA MET A 87 -7.53 0.58 -10.31
C MET A 87 -7.96 -0.01 -8.96
N ILE A 88 -9.24 0.18 -8.63
CA ILE A 88 -9.91 -0.50 -7.51
C ILE A 88 -10.42 -1.85 -8.02
N LYS A 89 -9.79 -2.93 -7.58
CA LYS A 89 -10.10 -4.29 -8.04
C LYS A 89 -11.22 -4.91 -7.19
N VAL A 90 -12.34 -5.27 -7.80
CA VAL A 90 -13.43 -6.06 -7.20
C VAL A 90 -13.41 -7.44 -7.84
N TYR A 91 -13.12 -8.49 -7.07
CA TYR A 91 -13.08 -9.88 -7.55
C TYR A 91 -14.05 -10.76 -6.76
N ASP A 92 -14.53 -11.81 -7.40
CA ASP A 92 -15.31 -12.87 -6.74
C ASP A 92 -14.42 -13.59 -5.70
N GLY A 93 -14.86 -13.63 -4.45
CA GLY A 93 -14.07 -14.08 -3.29
C GLY A 93 -13.23 -13.00 -2.57
N GLY A 94 -13.26 -11.75 -3.02
CA GLY A 94 -12.64 -10.60 -2.35
C GLY A 94 -13.62 -9.73 -1.53
N CYS A 95 -13.21 -8.52 -1.16
CA CYS A 95 -14.13 -7.52 -0.59
C CYS A 95 -15.15 -7.12 -1.66
N ALA A 96 -16.43 -7.36 -1.40
CA ALA A 96 -17.52 -7.00 -2.32
C ALA A 96 -17.81 -5.49 -2.36
N ALA A 97 -17.35 -4.74 -1.37
CA ALA A 97 -17.54 -3.30 -1.27
C ALA A 97 -16.35 -2.63 -0.58
N TYR A 98 -16.01 -1.43 -1.04
CA TYR A 98 -15.02 -0.54 -0.42
C TYR A 98 -15.70 0.77 -0.04
N GLN A 99 -15.27 1.34 1.07
CA GLN A 99 -15.68 2.67 1.49
C GLN A 99 -14.43 3.53 1.69
N SER A 100 -14.35 4.63 0.94
CA SER A 100 -13.26 5.59 0.99
C SER A 100 -13.76 6.98 1.37
N PHE A 101 -12.85 7.79 1.91
CA PHE A 101 -13.10 9.19 2.25
C PHE A 101 -12.03 10.05 1.60
N VAL A 102 -12.47 11.02 0.81
CA VAL A 102 -11.59 11.96 0.09
C VAL A 102 -11.16 13.07 1.04
N ASN A 103 -9.90 13.51 0.95
CA ASN A 103 -9.38 14.67 1.68
C ASN A 103 -9.67 14.64 3.19
N LEU A 104 -9.47 13.47 3.84
CA LEU A 104 -9.80 13.24 5.24
C LEU A 104 -8.92 14.07 6.20
N ASP A 105 -9.52 15.05 6.88
CA ASP A 105 -8.88 15.75 8.01
C ASP A 105 -9.01 14.91 9.30
N VAL A 106 -7.96 14.14 9.58
CA VAL A 106 -7.85 13.24 10.73
C VAL A 106 -8.06 13.97 12.07
N LYS A 107 -7.66 15.25 12.18
CA LYS A 107 -7.81 16.03 13.42
C LYS A 107 -9.28 16.38 13.66
N LYS A 108 -9.96 16.85 12.63
CA LYS A 108 -11.39 17.19 12.69
C LYS A 108 -12.27 15.98 13.00
N VAL A 109 -11.97 14.84 12.36
CA VAL A 109 -12.68 13.58 12.59
C VAL A 109 -12.45 13.06 14.02
N GLY A 110 -11.21 13.14 14.53
CA GLY A 110 -10.91 12.75 15.91
C GLY A 110 -11.65 13.57 16.97
N MET A 111 -11.88 14.87 16.71
CA MET A 111 -12.56 15.77 17.64
C MET A 111 -14.08 15.65 17.62
N ILE A 112 -14.69 15.59 16.43
CA ILE A 112 -16.15 15.68 16.27
C ILE A 112 -16.78 14.27 16.15
N LYS A 113 -15.95 13.22 15.98
CA LYS A 113 -16.38 11.84 15.67
C LYS A 113 -17.36 11.74 14.50
N LYS A 114 -17.42 12.79 13.67
CA LYS A 114 -18.29 12.88 12.50
C LYS A 114 -17.44 12.64 11.26
N TRP A 115 -17.78 11.59 10.54
CA TRP A 115 -17.13 11.25 9.28
C TRP A 115 -17.74 12.07 8.13
N PRO A 116 -16.94 12.48 7.15
CA PRO A 116 -17.46 13.11 5.94
C PRO A 116 -18.25 12.10 5.11
N GLU A 117 -18.95 12.58 4.08
CA GLU A 117 -19.60 11.69 3.14
C GLU A 117 -18.54 10.84 2.41
N PRO A 118 -18.81 9.54 2.20
CA PRO A 118 -17.90 8.68 1.47
C PRO A 118 -17.77 9.17 0.03
N GLY A 119 -16.58 9.03 -0.53
CA GLY A 119 -16.30 9.49 -1.88
C GLY A 119 -15.05 8.85 -2.46
N VAL A 120 -14.89 9.03 -3.76
CA VAL A 120 -13.69 8.65 -4.51
C VAL A 120 -13.21 9.89 -5.24
N GLU A 121 -11.93 10.19 -5.12
CA GLU A 121 -11.27 11.26 -5.88
C GLU A 121 -10.57 10.63 -7.08
N ILE A 122 -10.80 11.21 -8.25
CA ILE A 122 -10.20 10.78 -9.50
C ILE A 122 -9.39 11.95 -10.01
N GLU A 123 -8.10 11.73 -10.21
CA GLU A 123 -7.19 12.72 -10.79
C GLU A 123 -6.71 12.24 -12.16
N TRP A 124 -6.55 13.19 -13.08
CA TRP A 124 -5.91 12.94 -14.37
C TRP A 124 -4.41 13.19 -14.23
N ALA A 125 -3.60 12.16 -14.46
CA ALA A 125 -2.18 12.35 -14.69
C ALA A 125 -1.96 12.87 -16.12
N LEU A 126 -1.02 13.79 -16.28
CA LEU A 126 -0.59 14.22 -17.61
C LEU A 126 -0.01 13.01 -18.36
N PRO A 127 -0.48 12.73 -19.60
CA PRO A 127 0.05 11.61 -20.36
C PRO A 127 1.53 11.79 -20.65
N GLU A 128 2.27 10.70 -20.54
CA GLU A 128 3.67 10.62 -20.97
C GLU A 128 3.77 10.48 -22.50
N GLU A 129 4.98 10.54 -23.03
CA GLU A 129 5.25 10.31 -24.45
C GLU A 129 4.76 8.92 -24.91
N PRO A 130 4.25 8.79 -26.15
CA PRO A 130 3.68 7.54 -26.62
C PRO A 130 4.72 6.43 -26.75
N ILE A 131 4.28 5.19 -26.49
CA ILE A 131 5.11 3.99 -26.62
C ILE A 131 5.40 3.73 -28.10
N CYS A 132 6.64 3.33 -28.38
CA CYS A 132 7.08 2.94 -29.71
C CYS A 132 7.84 1.60 -29.64
N ASN A 133 7.87 0.89 -30.76
CA ASN A 133 8.71 -0.30 -30.94
C ASN A 133 9.84 -0.02 -31.93
N ILE A 134 9.52 0.70 -33.00
CA ILE A 134 10.40 1.03 -34.11
C ILE A 134 10.39 2.55 -34.39
N PRO A 135 11.45 3.09 -35.03
CA PRO A 135 11.56 4.54 -35.26
C PRO A 135 10.41 5.16 -36.07
N VAL A 136 9.75 4.39 -36.94
CA VAL A 136 8.63 4.89 -37.76
C VAL A 136 7.36 5.14 -36.95
N ASP A 137 7.21 4.54 -35.77
CA ASP A 137 6.05 4.75 -34.90
C ASP A 137 5.97 6.21 -34.41
N CYS A 138 7.12 6.91 -34.37
CA CYS A 138 7.21 8.31 -33.97
C CYS A 138 7.15 9.29 -35.16
N LYS A 139 6.87 8.82 -36.37
CA LYS A 139 6.98 9.64 -37.60
C LYS A 139 5.96 10.79 -37.63
N ASP A 140 4.75 10.54 -37.15
CA ASP A 140 3.69 11.55 -37.09
C ASP A 140 3.92 12.57 -35.96
N LEU A 141 4.84 12.24 -35.04
CA LEU A 141 5.26 13.09 -33.94
C LEU A 141 6.56 13.82 -34.29
N LEU A 142 6.41 15.01 -34.88
CA LEU A 142 7.55 15.83 -35.29
C LEU A 142 8.48 16.12 -34.10
N TYR A 143 9.79 16.12 -34.39
CA TYR A 143 10.85 16.37 -33.40
C TYR A 143 10.87 15.34 -32.26
N SER A 144 10.63 14.06 -32.57
CA SER A 144 10.72 12.97 -31.60
C SER A 144 11.47 11.75 -32.14
N LYS A 145 12.03 10.95 -31.23
CA LYS A 145 12.76 9.71 -31.53
C LYS A 145 12.37 8.59 -30.60
N CYS A 146 12.28 7.39 -31.16
CA CYS A 146 12.01 6.18 -30.38
C CYS A 146 13.25 5.78 -29.57
N LEU A 147 13.25 6.08 -28.27
CA LEU A 147 14.35 5.78 -27.34
C LEU A 147 13.86 4.90 -26.18
N PRO A 148 14.74 4.10 -25.54
CA PRO A 148 14.41 3.31 -24.36
C PRO A 148 13.85 4.17 -23.22
N ASP A 149 12.78 3.69 -22.58
CA ASP A 149 12.19 4.31 -21.40
C ASP A 149 13.10 4.04 -20.17
N PRO A 150 13.60 5.08 -19.48
CA PRO A 150 14.48 4.91 -18.31
C PRO A 150 13.76 4.33 -17.09
N ILE A 151 12.42 4.38 -17.04
CA ILE A 151 11.60 3.92 -15.92
C ILE A 151 11.11 2.49 -16.18
N SER A 152 10.70 2.21 -17.42
CA SER A 152 10.09 0.93 -17.80
C SER A 152 11.07 0.04 -18.55
N LEU A 153 11.63 -0.98 -17.87
CA LEU A 153 12.55 -1.95 -18.46
C LEU A 153 11.94 -2.62 -19.71
N GLY A 154 12.61 -2.47 -20.86
CA GLY A 154 12.24 -3.08 -22.13
C GLY A 154 11.18 -2.31 -22.93
N GLN A 155 10.66 -1.19 -22.41
CA GLN A 155 9.77 -0.29 -23.14
C GLN A 155 10.58 0.80 -23.85
N LYS A 156 10.07 1.31 -24.97
CA LYS A 156 10.59 2.51 -25.64
C LYS A 156 9.46 3.51 -25.86
N ARG A 157 9.80 4.79 -25.93
CA ARG A 157 8.86 5.89 -26.16
C ARG A 157 9.41 6.91 -27.14
N CYS A 158 8.52 7.69 -27.74
CA CYS A 158 8.87 8.78 -28.64
C CYS A 158 9.27 10.03 -27.85
N PHE A 159 10.52 10.09 -27.40
CA PHE A 159 11.03 11.25 -26.67
C PHE A 159 11.33 12.42 -27.60
N CYS A 160 11.07 13.63 -27.12
CA CYS A 160 11.34 14.84 -27.88
C CYS A 160 12.84 15.07 -28.11
N ASP A 161 13.17 15.61 -29.28
CA ASP A 161 14.52 16.02 -29.63
C ASP A 161 14.98 17.22 -28.78
N ALA A 162 16.29 17.43 -28.72
CA ALA A 162 16.88 18.55 -27.99
C ALA A 162 16.29 19.90 -28.46
N GLY A 163 15.86 20.74 -27.51
CA GLY A 163 15.18 22.02 -27.76
C GLY A 163 13.66 21.91 -27.92
N PHE A 164 13.08 20.72 -27.76
CA PHE A 164 11.65 20.48 -27.71
C PHE A 164 11.26 19.78 -26.41
N LYS A 165 10.08 20.11 -25.89
CA LYS A 165 9.51 19.54 -24.69
C LYS A 165 8.15 18.92 -25.00
N TRP A 166 7.87 17.78 -24.39
CA TRP A 166 6.56 17.14 -24.50
C TRP A 166 5.48 18.05 -23.91
N ASP A 167 4.50 18.39 -24.74
CA ASP A 167 3.26 19.04 -24.31
C ASP A 167 2.18 17.96 -24.14
N PRO A 168 1.85 17.59 -22.89
CA PRO A 168 0.91 16.52 -22.60
C PRO A 168 -0.56 16.90 -22.84
N ILE A 169 -0.87 18.18 -23.06
CA ILE A 169 -2.24 18.65 -23.34
C ILE A 169 -2.55 18.46 -24.83
N ASN A 170 -1.61 18.84 -25.69
CA ASN A 170 -1.78 18.77 -27.13
C ASN A 170 -1.21 17.47 -27.75
N GLY A 171 -0.36 16.75 -27.01
CA GLY A 171 0.19 15.45 -27.44
C GLY A 171 1.30 15.58 -28.49
N TRP A 172 2.16 16.59 -28.38
CA TRP A 172 3.25 16.84 -29.33
C TRP A 172 4.48 17.49 -28.69
N CYS A 173 5.62 17.42 -29.39
CA CYS A 173 6.85 18.08 -28.97
C CYS A 173 6.83 19.56 -29.36
N GLN A 174 6.68 20.44 -28.36
CA GLN A 174 6.65 21.88 -28.53
C GLN A 174 8.05 22.47 -28.35
N SER A 175 8.44 23.44 -29.19
CA SER A 175 9.74 24.11 -29.06
C SER A 175 9.83 24.90 -27.76
N GLU A 176 10.93 24.75 -27.02
CA GLU A 176 11.18 25.47 -25.77
C GLU A 176 11.33 26.99 -25.93
N PHE A 177 11.52 27.47 -27.17
CA PHE A 177 11.63 28.91 -27.47
C PHE A 177 10.27 29.62 -27.63
N ASN A 178 9.15 28.88 -27.54
CA ASN A 178 7.78 29.41 -27.61
C ASN A 178 7.01 29.25 -26.29
N LEU A 179 7.72 28.96 -25.18
CA LEU A 179 7.20 28.91 -23.82
C LEU A 179 7.47 30.20 -23.06
#